data_AF-A0A7Y0CHR2-F1
#
_entry.id   AF-A0A7Y0CHR2-F1
#
_cell.length_a   1.000
_cell.length_b   1.000
_cell.length_c   1.000
_cell.angle_alpha   90.00
_cell.angle_beta   90.00
_cell.angle_gamma   90.00
#
_symmetry.space_group_name_H-M   'P 1'
#
loop_
_entity.id
_entity.type
_entity.pdbx_description
1 polymer ?
#
loop_
_entity_poly.entity_id
_entity_poly.type
_entity_poly.pdbx_seq_one_letter_code
_entity_poly.pdbx_strand_id
1 'polypeptide(L)' 'RVEITDADVRAAKNEWLAARDGVDADRDVERALWYYKRLISTQAQQIADRVREPGYRRPS' A
#
# COMPACT_ATOMS: atom_id res chain seq x y z
N ARG A 1 -3.61 4.29 15.36
CA ARG A 1 -3.34 3.47 14.16
C ARG A 1 -3.12 4.45 13.01
N VAL A 2 -2.03 4.32 12.24
CA VAL A 2 -1.81 5.19 11.06
C VAL A 2 -2.77 4.72 9.95
N GLU A 3 -3.54 5.64 9.38
CA GLU A 3 -4.39 5.38 8.21
C GLU A 3 -3.51 5.28 6.96
N ILE A 4 -3.71 4.25 6.13
CA ILE A 4 -3.00 4.09 4.87
C ILE A 4 -3.95 4.51 3.75
N THR A 5 -3.58 5.58 3.06
CA THR A 5 -4.39 6.16 2.00
C THR A 5 -4.00 5.59 0.63
N ASP A 6 -4.86 5.82 -0.38
CA ASP A 6 -4.53 5.50 -1.76
C ASP A 6 -3.28 6.26 -2.26
N ALA A 7 -3.03 7.45 -1.71
CA ALA A 7 -1.85 8.24 -2.04
C ALA A 7 -0.58 7.56 -1.54
N ASP A 8 -0.60 6.99 -0.34
CA ASP A 8 0.55 6.26 0.23
C ASP A 8 0.88 5.01 -0.59
N VAL A 9 -0.16 4.25 -0.98
CA VAL A 9 0.00 3.06 -1.83
C VAL A 9 0.53 3.45 -3.20
N ARG A 10 0.06 4.56 -3.79
CA ARG A 10 0.53 5.06 -5.09
C ARG A 10 1.97 5.55 -5.02
N ALA A 11 2.36 6.23 -3.94
CA ALA A 11 3.74 6.66 -3.73
C ALA A 11 4.70 5.46 -3.66
N ALA A 12 4.40 4.46 -2.82
CA ALA A 12 5.21 3.25 -2.71
C ALA A 12 5.27 2.44 -4.02
N LYS A 13 4.18 2.42 -4.80
CA LYS A 13 4.20 1.82 -6.14
C LYS A 13 5.20 2.54 -7.06
N ASN A 14 5.19 3.87 -7.07
CA ASN A 14 6.09 4.66 -7.91
C ASN A 14 7.55 4.50 -7.48
N GLU A 15 7.82 4.42 -6.18
CA GLU A 15 9.16 4.13 -5.64
C GLU A 15 9.65 2.75 -6.07
N TRP A 16 8.80 1.72 -5.99
CA TRP A 16 9.16 0.39 -6.49
C TRP A 16 9.41 0.38 -8.00
N LEU A 17 8.58 1.07 -8.79
CA LEU A 17 8.80 1.18 -10.24
C LEU A 17 10.10 1.91 -10.56
N ALA A 18 10.40 3.01 -9.85
CA ALA A 18 11.65 3.74 -10.01
C ALA A 18 12.87 2.89 -9.63
N ALA A 19 12.78 2.09 -8.57
CA ALA A 19 13.85 1.15 -8.19
C ALA A 19 14.03 0.04 -9.24
N ARG A 20 12.92 -0.55 -9.72
CA ARG A 20 12.93 -1.64 -10.71
C ARG A 20 13.46 -1.20 -12.07
N ASP A 21 13.08 0.00 -12.50
CA ASP A 21 13.42 0.54 -13.82
C ASP A 21 14.74 1.35 -13.78
N GLY A 22 15.27 1.60 -12.57
CA GLY A 22 16.59 2.18 -12.32
C GLY A 22 17.72 1.15 -12.36
N VAL A 23 18.96 1.63 -12.29
CA VAL A 23 20.17 0.78 -12.32
C VAL A 23 20.58 0.26 -10.93
N ASP A 24 19.75 0.51 -9.90
CA ASP A 24 20.09 0.21 -8.52
C ASP A 24 20.06 -1.29 -8.22
N ALA A 25 20.98 -1.72 -7.36
CA ALA A 25 21.21 -3.12 -7.02
C ALA A 25 19.94 -3.80 -6.51
N ASP A 26 19.68 -5.05 -6.94
CA ASP A 26 18.47 -5.86 -6.70
C ASP A 26 17.90 -5.80 -5.26
N ARG A 27 18.76 -5.59 -4.24
CA ARG A 27 18.37 -5.40 -2.84
C ARG A 27 17.42 -4.21 -2.59
N ASP A 28 17.48 -3.18 -3.42
CA ASP A 28 16.60 -2.00 -3.28
C ASP A 28 15.24 -2.24 -3.93
N VAL A 29 15.20 -3.03 -5.02
CA VAL A 29 13.95 -3.42 -5.71
C VAL A 29 13.09 -4.33 -4.83
N GLU A 30 13.68 -5.37 -4.23
CA GLU A 30 12.94 -6.31 -3.37
C GLU A 30 12.38 -5.62 -2.13
N ARG A 31 13.16 -4.72 -1.51
CA ARG A 31 12.73 -3.95 -0.34
C ARG A 31 11.57 -3.02 -0.67
N ALA A 32 11.65 -2.30 -1.79
CA ALA A 32 10.57 -1.44 -2.25
C ALA A 32 9.30 -2.23 -2.59
N LEU A 33 9.45 -3.41 -3.22
CA LEU A 33 8.32 -4.30 -3.50
C LEU A 33 7.66 -4.82 -2.21
N TRP A 34 8.46 -5.24 -1.22
CA TRP A 34 7.93 -5.68 0.07
C TRP A 34 7.15 -4.56 0.75
N TYR A 35 7.69 -3.34 0.76
CA TYR A 35 7.03 -2.19 1.37
C TYR A 35 5.71 -1.84 0.67
N TYR A 36 5.69 -1.79 -0.65
CA TYR A 36 4.48 -1.59 -1.44
C TYR A 36 3.39 -2.64 -1.12
N LYS A 37 3.75 -3.94 -1.10
CA LYS A 37 2.81 -5.01 -0.72
C LYS A 37 2.30 -4.86 0.71
N ARG A 38 3.16 -4.47 1.65
CA ARG A 38 2.77 -4.24 3.05
C ARG A 38 1.71 -3.14 3.17
N LEU A 39 1.83 -2.06 2.40
CA LEU A 39 0.83 -0.99 2.39
C LEU A 39 -0.50 -1.48 1.81
N ILE A 40 -0.49 -2.21 0.68
CA ILE A 40 -1.70 -2.81 0.11
C ILE A 40 -2.42 -3.68 1.15
N SER A 41 -1.71 -4.60 1.81
CA SER A 41 -2.32 -5.48 2.81
C SER A 41 -2.87 -4.71 4.00
N THR A 42 -2.18 -3.65 4.43
CA THR A 42 -2.63 -2.82 5.54
C THR A 42 -3.90 -2.04 5.17
N GLN A 43 -3.95 -1.46 3.97
CA GLN A 43 -5.12 -0.75 3.47
C GLN A 43 -6.31 -1.71 3.28
N ALA A 44 -6.07 -2.90 2.73
CA ALA A 44 -7.11 -3.93 2.61
C ALA A 44 -7.69 -4.32 3.96
N GLN A 45 -6.85 -4.45 5.00
CA GLN A 45 -7.31 -4.70 6.36
C GLN A 45 -8.12 -3.52 6.91
N GLN A 46 -7.71 -2.27 6.67
CA GLN A 46 -8.47 -1.08 7.08
C GLN A 46 -9.86 -1.03 6.42
N ILE A 47 -9.94 -1.33 5.13
CA ILE A 47 -11.23 -1.44 4.41
C ILE A 47 -12.07 -2.57 5.01
N ALA A 48 -11.48 -3.74 5.23
CA ALA A 48 -12.17 -4.87 5.82
C ALA A 48 -12.69 -4.57 7.24
N ASP A 49 -11.90 -3.88 8.05
CA ASP A 49 -12.29 -3.46 9.39
C ASP A 49 -13.46 -2.46 9.31
N ARG A 50 -13.38 -1.46 8.42
CA ARG A 50 -14.47 -0.50 8.18
C ARG A 50 -15.77 -1.15 7.71
N VAL A 51 -15.68 -2.18 6.88
CA VAL A 51 -16.85 -2.95 6.40
C VAL A 51 -17.46 -3.79 7.53
N ARG A 52 -16.67 -4.24 8.51
CA ARG A 52 -17.15 -4.99 9.68
C ARG A 52 -17.75 -4.09 10.76
N GLU A 53 -17.55 -2.78 10.70
CA GLU A 53 -18.12 -1.86 11.68
C GLU A 53 -19.66 -1.88 11.64
N PRO A 54 -20.33 -2.05 12.80
CA PRO A 54 -21.78 -1.97 12.87
C PRO A 54 -22.30 -0.65 12.31
N GLY A 55 -23.27 -0.72 11.40
CA GLY A 55 -23.84 0.47 10.77
C GLY A 55 -23.04 1.05 9.60
N TYR A 56 -22.00 0.36 9.12
CA TYR A 56 -21.32 0.75 7.88
C TYR A 56 -22.32 0.87 6.72
N ARG A 57 -22.41 2.06 6.15
CA ARG A 57 -23.15 2.33 4.92
C ARG A 57 -22.14 2.61 3.82
N ARG A 58 -22.22 1.84 2.73
CA ARG A 58 -21.37 2.05 1.56
C ARG A 58 -21.54 3.50 1.08
N PRO A 59 -20.45 4.27 0.91
CA PRO A 59 -20.56 5.60 0.32
C PRO A 59 -21.17 5.48 -1.08
N SER A 60 -22.14 6.36 -1.36
CA SER A 60 -22.90 6.43 -2.62
C SER A 60 -22.08 7.10 -3.71
#